data_AF-A0A6P4BD91-F1
#
_entry.id   AF-A0A6P4BD91-F1
#
_cell.length_a   1.000
_cell.length_b   1.000
_cell.length_c   1.000
_cell.angle_alpha   90.00
_cell.angle_beta   90.00
_cell.angle_gamma   90.00
#
_symmetry.space_group_name_H-M   'P 1'
#
loop_
_entity.id
_entity.type
_entity.pdbx_description
1 polymer ?
#
loop_
_entity_poly.entity_id
_entity_poly.type
_entity_poly.pdbx_seq_one_letter_code
_entity_poly.pdbx_strand_id
1 'polypeptide(L)'
;MGNQNNTQQHQIEIENLWSFQRREVEQAHDFKNGLFPLARVRKMMKVEEDVDRISAEVPVVLAKACDLFIRNVTLQSWHQAQENKRSIIQRQDINSTMDSFRDAYHNIEYFKRLMSAS
;
A
#
# COMPACT_ATOMS: atom_id res chain seq x y z
N MET A 1 -26.26 -6.89 16.18
CA MET A 1 -25.38 -6.00 16.97
C MET A 1 -23.90 -6.41 16.96
N GLY A 2 -23.52 -7.65 16.60
CA GLY A 2 -22.10 -8.08 16.57
C GLY A 2 -21.23 -7.50 15.43
N ASN A 3 -21.77 -7.24 14.24
CA ASN A 3 -20.96 -6.77 13.09
C ASN A 3 -20.51 -5.30 13.20
N GLN A 4 -21.32 -4.42 13.80
CA GLN A 4 -21.00 -2.99 13.85
C GLN A 4 -19.76 -2.69 14.71
N ASN A 5 -19.56 -3.45 15.79
CA ASN A 5 -18.39 -3.28 16.66
C ASN A 5 -17.09 -3.72 15.96
N ASN A 6 -17.14 -4.79 15.16
CA ASN A 6 -15.95 -5.29 14.47
C ASN A 6 -15.50 -4.33 13.35
N THR A 7 -16.45 -3.79 12.58
CA THR A 7 -16.15 -2.79 11.55
C THR A 7 -15.58 -1.49 12.14
N GLN A 8 -16.09 -1.03 13.28
CA GLN A 8 -15.56 0.16 13.96
C GLN A 8 -14.14 -0.08 14.50
N GLN A 9 -13.90 -1.23 15.12
CA GLN A 9 -12.57 -1.59 15.62
C GLN A 9 -11.54 -1.68 14.49
N HIS A 10 -11.92 -2.25 13.35
CA HIS A 10 -11.08 -2.29 12.16
C HIS A 10 -10.71 -0.91 11.63
N GLN A 11 -11.66 0.03 11.59
CA GLN A 11 -11.39 1.41 11.19
C GLN A 11 -10.37 2.08 12.12
N ILE A 12 -10.49 1.86 13.43
CA ILE A 12 -9.51 2.37 14.41
C ILE A 12 -8.13 1.76 14.19
N GLU A 13 -8.03 0.46 13.88
CA GLU A 13 -6.75 -0.20 13.59
C GLU A 13 -6.06 0.40 12.34
N ILE A 14 -6.84 0.68 11.30
CA ILE A 14 -6.34 1.36 10.09
C ILE A 14 -5.85 2.78 10.41
N GLU A 15 -6.61 3.56 11.18
CA GLU A 15 -6.20 4.91 11.59
C GLU A 15 -4.91 4.90 12.42
N ASN A 16 -4.80 3.94 13.34
CA ASN A 16 -3.60 3.73 14.13
C ASN A 16 -2.40 3.37 13.26
N LEU A 17 -2.56 2.46 12.28
CA LEU A 17 -1.52 2.14 11.31
C LEU A 17 -1.02 3.40 10.60
N TRP A 18 -1.94 4.21 10.04
CA TRP A 18 -1.56 5.41 9.30
C TRP A 18 -0.96 6.51 10.15
N SER A 19 -1.46 6.71 11.38
CA SER A 19 -0.89 7.70 12.31
C SER A 19 0.53 7.32 12.76
N PHE A 20 0.79 6.02 12.94
CA PHE A 20 2.12 5.52 13.23
C PHE A 20 3.05 5.67 12.02
N GLN A 21 2.62 5.22 10.84
CA GLN A 21 3.43 5.31 9.62
C GLN A 21 3.77 6.75 9.21
N ARG A 22 2.85 7.72 9.41
CA ARG A 22 3.17 9.14 9.18
C ARG A 22 4.30 9.63 10.07
N ARG A 23 4.23 9.34 11.38
CA ARG A 23 5.28 9.71 12.33
C ARG A 23 6.62 9.06 12.00
N GLU A 24 6.61 7.79 11.59
CA GLU A 24 7.84 7.11 11.17
C GLU A 24 8.48 7.78 9.94
N VAL A 25 7.67 8.18 8.95
CA VAL A 25 8.14 8.87 7.75
C VAL A 25 8.67 10.27 8.08
N GLU A 26 8.00 11.03 8.96
CA GLU A 26 8.43 12.36 9.39
C GLU A 26 9.77 12.33 10.15
N GLN A 27 10.04 11.24 10.89
CA GLN A 27 11.27 11.08 11.67
C GLN A 27 12.39 10.36 10.90
N ALA A 28 12.12 9.82 9.72
CA ALA A 28 13.10 9.09 8.93
C ALA A 28 14.06 10.06 8.23
N HIS A 29 15.36 9.89 8.50
CA HIS A 29 16.42 10.71 7.89
C HIS A 29 17.15 9.97 6.76
N ASP A 30 16.97 8.65 6.64
CA ASP A 30 17.56 7.82 5.59
C ASP A 30 16.59 6.75 5.09
N PHE A 31 16.11 6.93 3.86
CA PHE A 31 15.22 5.98 3.18
C PHE A 31 15.97 4.98 2.28
N LYS A 32 17.31 5.09 2.18
CA LYS A 32 18.11 4.24 1.29
C LYS A 32 18.33 2.83 1.86
N ASN A 33 18.14 2.66 3.17
CA ASN A 33 18.31 1.40 3.91
C ASN A 33 16.98 0.64 4.15
N GLY A 34 15.99 0.83 3.27
CA GLY A 34 14.68 0.18 3.38
C GLY A 34 14.69 -1.32 3.02
N LEU A 35 13.55 -1.98 3.25
CA LEU A 35 13.34 -3.42 2.99
C LEU A 35 13.52 -3.83 1.51
N PHE A 36 13.35 -2.89 0.58
CA PHE A 36 13.42 -3.15 -0.86
C PHE A 36 14.74 -2.62 -1.45
N PRO A 37 15.53 -3.48 -2.13
CA PRO A 37 16.72 -3.03 -2.84
C PRO A 37 16.38 -2.04 -3.95
N LEU A 38 16.89 -0.81 -3.88
CA LEU A 38 16.57 0.27 -4.83
C LEU A 38 16.86 -0.10 -6.30
N ALA A 39 17.91 -0.88 -6.54
CA ALA A 39 18.24 -1.36 -7.88
C ALA A 39 17.15 -2.28 -8.45
N ARG A 40 16.52 -3.10 -7.61
CA ARG A 40 15.43 -4.00 -8.01
C ARG A 40 14.14 -3.21 -8.25
N VAL A 41 13.83 -2.24 -7.38
CA VAL A 41 12.70 -1.31 -7.57
C VAL A 41 12.85 -0.56 -8.90
N ARG A 42 14.04 0.01 -9.18
CA ARG A 42 14.35 0.66 -10.46
C ARG A 42 14.16 -0.28 -11.65
N LYS A 43 14.60 -1.55 -11.54
CA LYS A 43 14.42 -2.53 -12.61
C LYS A 43 12.95 -2.84 -12.87
N MET A 44 12.13 -2.96 -11.82
CA MET A 44 10.68 -3.19 -11.96
C MET A 44 9.99 -2.01 -12.64
N MET A 45 10.40 -0.78 -12.34
CA MET A 45 9.86 0.42 -13.00
C MET A 45 10.17 0.50 -14.51
N LYS A 46 11.33 -0.03 -14.92
CA LYS A 46 11.77 -0.06 -16.33
C LYS A 46 11.22 -1.22 -17.15
N VAL A 47 10.33 -2.04 -16.57
CA VAL A 47 9.62 -3.08 -17.34
C VAL A 47 8.62 -2.44 -18.31
N GLU A 48 8.14 -1.24 -18.02
CA GLU A 48 7.31 -0.44 -18.92
C GLU A 48 8.21 0.17 -20.02
N GLU A 49 7.89 -0.10 -21.29
CA GLU A 49 8.72 0.23 -22.47
C GLU A 49 9.05 1.73 -22.60
N ASP A 50 8.23 2.61 -22.01
CA ASP A 50 8.36 4.06 -22.13
C ASP A 50 9.21 4.74 -21.03
N VAL A 51 9.78 3.98 -20.08
CA VAL A 51 10.52 4.54 -18.94
C VAL A 51 12.05 4.46 -19.14
N ASP A 52 12.63 5.46 -19.83
CA ASP A 52 14.08 5.52 -20.06
C ASP A 52 14.88 6.02 -18.85
N ARG A 53 14.46 7.14 -18.25
CA ARG A 53 15.18 7.79 -17.14
C ARG A 53 14.34 7.83 -15.87
N ILE A 54 14.96 7.48 -14.74
CA ILE A 54 14.34 7.48 -13.41
C ILE A 54 15.26 8.25 -12.46
N SER A 55 14.74 9.33 -11.88
CA SER A 55 15.42 10.11 -10.84
C SER A 55 15.82 9.22 -9.65
N ALA A 56 16.91 9.55 -8.99
CA ALA A 56 17.42 8.78 -7.84
C ALA A 56 16.44 8.73 -6.66
N GLU A 57 15.57 9.73 -6.52
CA GLU A 57 14.59 9.85 -5.42
C GLU A 57 13.37 8.94 -5.63
N VAL A 58 12.99 8.68 -6.88
CA VAL A 58 11.75 7.95 -7.18
C VAL A 58 11.78 6.50 -6.68
N PRO A 59 12.85 5.70 -6.89
CA PRO A 59 12.94 4.35 -6.33
C PRO A 59 12.90 4.32 -4.80
N VAL A 60 13.39 5.39 -4.14
CA VAL A 60 13.40 5.52 -2.69
C VAL A 60 11.97 5.72 -2.17
N VAL A 61 11.22 6.65 -2.77
CA VAL A 61 9.80 6.88 -2.45
C VAL A 61 8.97 5.63 -2.75
N LEU A 62 9.19 5.00 -3.91
CA LEU A 62 8.45 3.82 -4.32
C LEU A 62 8.74 2.63 -3.38
N ALA A 63 9.98 2.43 -2.94
CA ALA A 63 10.31 1.42 -1.94
C ALA A 63 9.51 1.61 -0.65
N LYS A 64 9.40 2.84 -0.14
CA LYS A 64 8.59 3.12 1.06
C LYS A 64 7.10 2.96 0.78
N ALA A 65 6.62 3.40 -0.38
CA ALA A 65 5.21 3.21 -0.77
C ALA A 65 4.84 1.72 -0.85
N CYS A 66 5.72 0.86 -1.38
CA CYS A 66 5.51 -0.59 -1.41
C CYS A 66 5.46 -1.20 -0.01
N ASP A 67 6.33 -0.78 0.91
CA ASP A 67 6.30 -1.21 2.32
C ASP A 67 4.96 -0.86 2.98
N LEU A 68 4.52 0.40 2.83
CA LEU A 68 3.23 0.87 3.33
C LEU A 68 2.05 0.12 2.70
N PHE A 69 2.11 -0.10 1.39
CA PHE A 69 1.07 -0.81 0.65
C PHE A 69 0.91 -2.25 1.13
N ILE A 70 2.02 -2.99 1.27
CA ILE A 70 1.99 -4.39 1.74
C ILE A 70 1.42 -4.46 3.16
N ARG A 71 1.79 -3.54 4.06
CA ARG A 71 1.24 -3.49 5.42
C ARG A 71 -0.27 -3.24 5.41
N ASN A 72 -0.73 -2.26 4.63
CA ASN A 72 -2.15 -1.93 4.54
C ASN A 72 -2.96 -3.08 3.93
N VAL A 73 -2.51 -3.67 2.81
CA VAL A 73 -3.14 -4.86 2.22
C VAL A 73 -3.20 -6.00 3.23
N THR A 74 -2.10 -6.28 3.92
CA THR A 74 -2.03 -7.37 4.90
C THR A 74 -3.04 -7.17 6.03
N LEU A 75 -3.14 -5.97 6.61
CA LEU A 75 -4.10 -5.67 7.67
C LEU A 75 -5.56 -5.82 7.20
N GLN A 76 -5.88 -5.28 6.03
CA GLN A 76 -7.23 -5.34 5.47
C GLN A 76 -7.63 -6.77 5.08
N SER A 77 -6.72 -7.53 4.45
CA SER A 77 -6.95 -8.93 4.11
C SER A 77 -7.04 -9.81 5.35
N TRP A 78 -6.33 -9.47 6.42
CA TRP A 78 -6.45 -10.14 7.72
C TRP A 78 -7.85 -9.97 8.31
N HIS A 79 -8.39 -8.74 8.32
CA HIS A 79 -9.76 -8.49 8.75
C HIS A 79 -10.77 -9.31 7.94
N GLN A 80 -10.61 -9.37 6.61
CA GLN A 80 -11.48 -10.18 5.76
C GLN A 80 -11.42 -11.69 6.08
N ALA A 81 -10.25 -12.21 6.44
CA ALA A 81 -10.10 -13.58 6.91
C ALA A 81 -10.81 -13.78 8.26
N GLN A 82 -10.67 -12.83 9.19
CA GLN A 82 -11.32 -12.87 10.51
C GLN A 82 -12.84 -12.81 10.45
N GLU A 83 -13.43 -11.99 9.56
CA GLU A 83 -14.88 -11.96 9.32
C GLU A 83 -15.41 -13.33 8.88
N ASN A 84 -14.59 -14.06 8.11
CA ASN A 84 -14.86 -15.43 7.68
C ASN A 84 -14.44 -16.48 8.72
N LYS A 85 -14.09 -16.06 9.95
CA LYS A 85 -13.66 -16.92 11.06
C LYS A 85 -12.43 -17.77 10.74
N ARG A 86 -11.54 -17.27 9.88
CA ARG A 86 -10.29 -17.92 9.50
C ARG A 86 -9.10 -17.20 10.13
N SER A 87 -8.07 -17.98 10.50
CA SER A 87 -6.79 -17.50 11.03
C SER A 87 -5.65 -17.53 10.00
N ILE A 88 -5.98 -17.83 8.74
CA ILE A 88 -5.04 -17.87 7.62
C ILE A 88 -5.62 -17.00 6.51
N ILE A 89 -4.84 -16.01 6.06
CA ILE A 89 -5.16 -15.19 4.90
C ILE A 89 -5.11 -16.06 3.64
N GLN A 90 -6.16 -16.00 2.85
CA GLN A 90 -6.26 -16.69 1.57
C GLN A 90 -6.26 -15.70 0.41
N ARG A 91 -6.03 -16.21 -0.81
CA ARG A 91 -6.02 -15.38 -2.02
C ARG A 91 -7.31 -14.58 -2.22
N GLN A 92 -8.46 -15.14 -1.83
CA GLN A 92 -9.75 -14.46 -1.93
C GLN A 92 -9.84 -13.22 -1.05
N ASP A 93 -9.23 -13.22 0.15
CA ASP A 93 -9.24 -12.07 1.06
C ASP A 93 -8.44 -10.90 0.48
N ILE A 94 -7.31 -11.22 -0.15
CA ILE A 94 -6.46 -10.26 -0.86
C ILE A 94 -7.23 -9.70 -2.05
N ASN A 95 -7.88 -10.55 -2.86
CA ASN A 95 -8.67 -10.09 -3.99
C ASN A 95 -9.78 -9.12 -3.55
N SER A 96 -10.57 -9.47 -2.54
CA SER A 96 -11.63 -8.60 -2.01
C SER A 96 -11.10 -7.27 -1.48
N THR A 97 -9.93 -7.29 -0.81
CA THR A 97 -9.26 -6.06 -0.36
C THR A 97 -8.86 -5.19 -1.56
N MET A 98 -8.28 -5.79 -2.60
CA MET A 98 -7.84 -5.09 -3.80
C MET A 98 -9.01 -4.50 -4.59
N ASP A 99 -10.14 -5.20 -4.65
CA ASP A 99 -11.36 -4.70 -5.27
C ASP A 99 -11.89 -3.47 -4.50
N SER A 100 -11.94 -3.55 -3.17
CA SER A 100 -12.32 -2.41 -2.32
C SER A 100 -11.38 -1.20 -2.52
N PHE A 101 -10.07 -1.43 -2.64
CA PHE A 101 -9.13 -0.37 -2.98
C PHE A 101 -9.41 0.22 -4.34
N ARG A 102 -9.65 -0.61 -5.37
CA ARG A 102 -9.95 -0.13 -6.71
C ARG A 102 -11.16 0.80 -6.75
N ASP A 103 -12.19 0.48 -5.98
CA ASP A 103 -13.40 1.28 -5.88
C ASP A 103 -13.15 2.61 -5.15
N ALA A 104 -12.32 2.59 -4.10
CA ALA A 104 -11.88 3.80 -3.39
C ALA A 104 -10.92 4.67 -4.22
N TYR A 105 -10.13 4.05 -5.09
CA TYR A 105 -9.06 4.65 -5.88
C TYR A 105 -9.40 4.77 -7.38
N HIS A 106 -10.68 4.89 -7.74
CA HIS A 106 -11.08 5.34 -9.09
C HIS A 106 -10.39 6.67 -9.49
N ASN A 107 -9.81 7.39 -8.52
CA ASN A 107 -8.98 8.58 -8.67
C ASN A 107 -7.48 8.33 -8.99
N ILE A 108 -6.95 7.10 -8.90
CA ILE A 108 -5.54 6.81 -9.29
C ILE A 108 -5.37 6.87 -10.81
N GLU A 109 -6.39 6.55 -11.60
CA GLU A 109 -6.45 6.88 -13.05
C GLU A 109 -6.28 8.39 -13.28
N TYR A 110 -6.84 9.22 -12.41
CA TYR A 110 -6.68 10.68 -12.42
C TYR A 110 -5.24 11.10 -12.11
N PHE A 111 -4.60 10.44 -11.14
CA PHE A 111 -3.20 10.71 -10.78
C PHE A 111 -2.23 10.25 -11.88
N LYS A 112 -2.49 9.08 -12.50
CA LYS A 112 -1.76 8.63 -13.70
C LYS A 112 -1.89 9.64 -14.84
N ARG A 113 -3.11 10.15 -15.10
CA ARG A 113 -3.36 11.19 -16.12
C ARG A 113 -2.65 12.51 -15.84
N LEU A 114 -2.61 12.96 -14.59
CA LEU A 114 -1.89 14.17 -14.19
C LEU A 114 -0.37 14.03 -14.36
N MET A 115 0.18 12.87 -14.01
CA MET A 115 1.62 12.61 -14.16
C MET A 115 2.06 12.36 -15.60
N SER A 116 1.16 11.87 -16.48
CA SER A 116 1.43 11.73 -17.93
C SER A 116 1.25 13.03 -18.71
N ALA A 117 0.71 14.09 -18.10
CA ALA A 117 0.49 15.39 -18.72
C ALA A 117 1.62 16.39 -18.47
N SER A 118 2.77 15.94 -17.96
CA SER A 118 3.97 16.75 -17.69
C SER A 118 5.07 16.47 -18.71
#